data_AF-A0A7Y1UTK1-F1
#
_entry.id   AF-A0A7Y1UTK1-F1
#
_cell.length_a   1.000
_cell.length_b   1.000
_cell.length_c   1.000
_cell.angle_alpha   90.00
_cell.angle_beta   90.00
_cell.angle_gamma   90.00
#
_symmetry.space_group_name_H-M   'P 1'
#
loop_
_entity.id
_entity.type
_entity.pdbx_description
1 polymer ?
#
loop_
_entity_poly.entity_id
_entity_poly.type
_entity_poly.pdbx_seq_one_letter_code
_entity_poly.pdbx_strand_id
1 'polypeptide(L)'
;DQIRADIMLDILEGAHTPIGAARTGSVHLAVDLATLAELNDNSGDIAGFGPVTADLARQLADDLKDSEWSFSIVDPASGDVVCDGTTQRRPLRSQRRRLRARDKHCIWPGCRMPSVDCDMDHRVRHADGGCGHDHNLAPLCRFHHRMRHQTDWTYRRLDNGDIEWTSGTGRIYLTRRRARAP
;
A
#
# COMPACT_ATOMS: atom_id res chain seq x y z
N ASP A 1 -21.44 32.69 25.23
CA ASP A 1 -22.34 32.45 24.09
C ASP A 1 -22.89 31.04 24.27
N GLN A 2 -24.22 30.91 24.37
CA GLN A 2 -24.93 29.65 24.62
C GLN A 2 -24.50 28.52 23.69
N ILE A 3 -24.16 28.84 22.44
CA ILE A 3 -23.74 27.85 21.44
C ILE A 3 -22.53 27.04 21.90
N ARG A 4 -21.58 27.66 22.61
CA ARG A 4 -20.40 26.93 23.14
C ARG A 4 -20.70 26.08 24.36
N ALA A 5 -21.69 26.49 25.16
CA ALA A 5 -22.11 25.72 26.33
C ALA A 5 -22.87 24.46 25.91
N ASP A 6 -23.74 24.58 24.91
CA ASP A 6 -24.54 23.47 24.39
C ASP A 6 -23.66 22.41 23.71
N ILE A 7 -22.67 22.82 22.90
CA ILE A 7 -21.70 21.89 22.27
C ILE A 7 -20.88 21.13 23.32
N MET A 8 -20.46 21.80 24.40
CA MET A 8 -19.69 21.16 25.48
C MET A 8 -20.56 20.15 26.24
N LEU A 9 -21.84 20.46 26.45
CA LEU A 9 -22.80 19.57 27.10
C LEU A 9 -23.05 18.32 26.23
N ASP A 10 -23.26 18.48 24.93
CA ASP A 10 -23.47 17.36 24.00
C ASP A 10 -22.27 16.39 23.96
N ILE A 11 -21.04 16.92 24.07
CA ILE A 11 -19.81 16.11 24.13
C ILE A 11 -19.73 15.35 25.45
N LEU A 12 -20.11 15.97 26.57
CA LEU A 12 -20.06 15.35 27.91
C LEU A 12 -21.18 14.34 28.15
N GLU A 13 -22.36 14.57 27.57
CA GLU A 13 -23.53 13.68 27.65
C GLU A 13 -23.43 12.50 26.69
N GLY A 14 -22.37 12.47 25.85
CA GLY A 14 -22.16 11.40 24.90
C GLY A 14 -23.25 11.34 23.83
N ALA A 15 -23.87 12.48 23.50
CA ALA A 15 -24.84 12.62 22.42
C ALA A 15 -24.13 12.37 21.09
N HIS A 16 -23.90 11.10 20.77
CA HIS A 16 -23.41 10.67 19.49
C HIS A 16 -24.46 11.05 18.46
N THR A 17 -24.18 12.09 17.69
CA THR A 17 -24.81 12.24 16.38
C THR A 17 -24.69 10.88 15.69
N PRO A 18 -25.78 10.23 15.29
CA PRO A 18 -25.70 8.90 14.72
C PRO A 18 -24.72 8.93 13.56
N ILE A 19 -23.69 8.09 13.65
CA ILE A 19 -22.69 7.87 12.59
C ILE A 19 -23.42 7.14 11.45
N GLY A 20 -24.25 7.87 10.72
CA GLY A 20 -25.11 7.38 9.64
C GLY A 20 -24.93 8.14 8.33
N ALA A 21 -24.16 9.22 8.33
CA ALA A 21 -23.58 9.79 7.12
C ALA A 21 -22.13 9.31 7.05
N ALA A 22 -21.78 8.53 6.03
CA ALA A 22 -20.40 8.14 5.76
C ALA A 22 -19.54 9.42 5.64
N ARG A 23 -18.87 9.79 6.73
CA ARG A 23 -17.90 10.88 6.71
C ARG A 23 -16.65 10.33 6.03
N THR A 24 -16.42 10.72 4.80
CA THR A 24 -15.11 10.58 4.16
C THR A 24 -14.13 11.47 4.93
N GLY A 25 -13.33 10.88 5.82
CA GLY A 25 -12.28 11.57 6.56
C GLY A 25 -11.05 10.69 6.63
N SER A 26 -9.86 11.28 6.53
CA SER A 26 -8.60 10.60 6.77
C SER A 26 -8.12 10.90 8.18
N VAL A 27 -7.75 9.85 8.93
CA VAL A 27 -7.07 9.98 10.22
C VAL A 27 -5.58 9.80 9.96
N HIS A 28 -4.77 10.80 10.34
CA HIS A 28 -3.32 10.70 10.30
C HIS A 28 -2.82 10.40 11.70
N LEU A 29 -2.52 9.13 11.96
CA LEU A 29 -1.94 8.64 13.20
C LEU A 29 -0.42 8.45 13.02
N ALA A 30 0.37 9.18 13.81
CA ALA A 30 1.80 8.94 13.95
C ALA A 30 2.04 8.21 15.28
N VAL A 31 2.61 7.01 15.23
CA VAL A 31 2.83 6.18 16.41
C VAL A 31 4.04 5.29 16.20
N ASP A 32 4.76 5.01 17.28
CA ASP A 32 5.87 4.06 17.27
C ASP A 32 5.36 2.64 16.95
N LEU A 33 6.12 1.93 16.11
CA LEU A 33 5.81 0.54 15.79
C LEU A 33 5.87 -0.34 17.05
N ALA A 34 6.77 -0.05 18.00
CA ALA A 34 6.83 -0.78 19.26
C ALA A 34 5.62 -0.48 20.18
N THR A 35 5.01 0.70 20.12
CA THR A 35 3.71 0.95 20.77
C THR A 35 2.62 0.06 20.18
N LEU A 36 2.51 0.02 18.85
CA LEU A 36 1.50 -0.79 18.15
C LEU A 36 1.72 -2.29 18.31
N ALA A 37 2.97 -2.72 18.44
CA ALA A 37 3.35 -4.11 18.67
C ALA A 37 3.26 -4.53 20.15
N GLU A 38 2.70 -3.68 21.02
CA GLU A 38 2.58 -3.92 22.47
C GLU A 38 3.92 -4.15 23.18
N LEU A 39 5.00 -3.57 22.65
CA LEU A 39 6.34 -3.64 23.22
C LEU A 39 6.68 -2.45 24.12
N ASN A 40 5.91 -1.35 24.02
CA ASN A 40 5.96 -0.20 24.93
C ASN A 40 4.62 0.55 24.94
N ASP A 41 4.50 1.56 25.80
CA ASP A 41 3.32 2.44 25.92
C ASP A 41 3.63 3.90 25.58
N ASN A 42 4.52 4.15 24.61
CA ASN A 42 4.76 5.50 24.13
C ASN A 42 3.47 6.07 23.49
N SER A 43 3.19 7.36 23.69
CA SER A 43 2.02 8.02 23.10
C SER A 43 2.10 8.06 21.57
N GLY A 44 0.94 8.00 20.91
CA GLY A 44 0.80 8.38 19.51
C GLY A 44 0.48 9.87 19.36
N ASP A 45 0.37 10.36 18.13
CA ASP A 45 -0.10 11.70 17.80
C ASP A 45 -1.10 11.63 16.64
N ILE A 46 -2.21 12.36 16.77
CA ILE A 46 -3.20 12.51 15.71
C ILE A 46 -3.13 13.94 15.18
N ALA A 47 -2.84 14.09 13.89
CA ALA A 47 -2.71 15.41 13.28
C ALA A 47 -3.98 16.26 13.48
N GLY A 48 -3.82 17.44 14.09
CA GLY A 48 -4.92 18.35 14.40
C GLY A 48 -5.63 18.10 15.74
N PHE A 49 -5.34 16.99 16.42
CA PHE A 49 -5.86 16.66 17.75
C PHE A 49 -4.76 16.61 18.82
N GLY A 50 -3.53 16.27 18.43
CA GLY A 50 -2.36 16.19 19.31
C GLY A 50 -2.10 14.78 19.86
N PRO A 51 -1.33 14.66 20.96
CA PRO A 51 -0.90 13.37 21.48
C PRO A 51 -2.07 12.55 22.01
N VAL A 52 -2.04 11.25 21.76
CA VAL A 52 -3.01 10.25 22.22
C VAL A 52 -2.31 9.13 22.98
N THR A 53 -3.05 8.48 23.88
CA THR A 53 -2.50 7.35 24.65
C THR A 53 -2.19 6.16 23.74
N ALA A 54 -1.27 5.30 24.18
CA ALA A 54 -0.96 4.04 23.49
C ALA A 54 -2.23 3.21 23.24
N ASP A 55 -3.12 3.12 24.24
CA ASP A 55 -4.39 2.38 24.13
C ASP A 55 -5.32 2.96 23.07
N LEU A 56 -5.46 4.28 23.01
CA LEU A 56 -6.29 4.91 21.98
C LEU A 56 -5.69 4.73 20.59
N ALA A 57 -4.37 4.82 20.46
CA ALA A 57 -3.67 4.56 19.20
C ALA A 57 -3.89 3.11 18.71
N ARG A 58 -3.77 2.13 19.62
CA ARG A 58 -4.06 0.70 19.32
C ARG A 58 -5.51 0.48 18.96
N GLN A 59 -6.43 1.07 19.73
CA GLN A 59 -7.87 0.97 19.46
C GLN A 59 -8.21 1.51 18.07
N LEU A 60 -7.69 2.68 17.70
CA LEU A 60 -7.89 3.24 16.35
C LEU A 60 -7.29 2.35 15.25
N ALA A 61 -6.11 1.77 15.50
CA ALA A 61 -5.50 0.84 14.55
C ALA A 61 -6.36 -0.43 14.35
N ASP A 62 -6.94 -0.97 15.42
CA ASP A 62 -7.76 -2.19 15.35
C ASP A 62 -9.17 -1.91 14.79
N ASP A 63 -9.81 -0.81 15.20
CA ASP A 63 -11.13 -0.39 14.70
C ASP A 63 -11.10 -0.08 13.19
N LEU A 64 -9.98 0.45 12.70
CA LEU A 64 -9.78 0.79 11.29
C LEU A 64 -8.96 -0.24 10.51
N LYS A 65 -8.69 -1.43 11.04
CA LYS A 65 -7.83 -2.44 10.38
C LYS A 65 -8.28 -2.83 8.96
N ASP A 66 -9.59 -2.79 8.71
CA ASP A 66 -10.20 -3.11 7.41
C ASP A 66 -10.27 -1.90 6.45
N SER A 67 -9.81 -0.73 6.88
CA SER A 67 -9.75 0.48 6.06
C SER A 67 -8.53 0.49 5.12
N GLU A 68 -8.56 1.38 4.14
CA GLU A 68 -7.35 1.74 3.41
C GLU A 68 -6.42 2.54 4.32
N TRP A 69 -5.27 1.97 4.63
CA TRP A 69 -4.17 2.66 5.28
C TRP A 69 -3.23 3.15 4.19
N SER A 70 -2.76 4.38 4.32
CA SER A 70 -1.50 4.82 3.73
C SER A 70 -0.54 5.02 4.89
N PHE A 71 0.61 4.34 4.87
CA PHE A 71 1.58 4.38 5.96
C PHE A 71 2.94 4.84 5.44
N SER A 72 3.69 5.49 6.32
CA SER A 72 5.11 5.80 6.13
C SER A 72 5.86 5.41 7.40
N ILE A 73 6.86 4.56 7.26
CA ILE A 73 7.83 4.20 8.29
C ILE A 73 9.00 5.16 8.15
N VAL A 74 9.28 5.88 9.23
CA VAL A 74 10.30 6.93 9.29
C VAL A 74 11.41 6.47 10.23
N ASP A 75 12.67 6.74 9.89
CA ASP A 75 13.77 6.57 10.83
C ASP A 75 13.64 7.65 11.92
N PRO A 76 13.43 7.30 13.20
CA PRO A 76 13.26 8.30 14.26
C PRO A 76 14.52 9.14 14.50
N ALA A 77 15.71 8.67 14.10
CA ALA A 77 16.95 9.41 14.28
C ALA A 77 17.16 10.49 13.22
N SER A 78 16.90 10.19 11.95
CA SER A 78 17.11 11.16 10.84
C SER A 78 15.84 11.89 10.40
N GLY A 79 14.66 11.32 10.65
CA GLY A 79 13.39 11.80 10.09
C GLY A 79 13.14 11.38 8.64
N ASP A 80 14.01 10.58 8.03
CA ASP A 80 13.86 10.12 6.65
C ASP A 80 12.82 9.00 6.53
N VAL A 81 12.07 9.01 5.43
CA VAL A 81 11.14 7.92 5.10
C VAL A 81 11.95 6.69 4.66
N VAL A 82 11.89 5.63 5.46
CA VAL A 82 12.52 4.33 5.17
C VAL A 82 11.64 3.48 4.26
N CYS A 83 10.32 3.55 4.45
CA CYS A 83 9.35 2.78 3.68
C CYS A 83 7.99 3.48 3.69
N ASP A 84 7.27 3.52 2.59
CA ASP A 84 5.87 3.96 2.55
C ASP A 84 5.02 3.00 1.71
N GLY A 85 3.71 3.03 1.92
CA GLY A 85 2.82 2.16 1.19
C GLY A 85 1.36 2.37 1.51
N THR A 86 0.53 1.53 0.90
CA THR A 86 -0.88 1.43 1.22
C THR A 86 -1.28 -0.01 1.47
N THR A 87 -2.22 -0.24 2.39
CA THR A 87 -2.87 -1.54 2.56
C THR A 87 -3.88 -1.83 1.43
N GLN A 88 -4.07 -0.92 0.47
CA GLN A 88 -4.91 -1.20 -0.69
C GLN A 88 -4.39 -2.40 -1.48
N ARG A 89 -5.30 -3.36 -1.69
CA ARG A 89 -5.14 -4.42 -2.67
C ARG A 89 -4.99 -3.91 -4.12
N ARG A 90 -5.49 -2.70 -4.43
CA ARG A 90 -5.48 -2.13 -5.78
C ARG A 90 -4.41 -1.03 -5.91
N PRO A 91 -3.52 -1.10 -6.91
CA PRO A 91 -2.55 -0.04 -7.13
C PRO A 91 -3.19 1.31 -7.42
N LEU A 92 -2.64 2.36 -6.79
CA LEU A 92 -3.07 3.74 -6.96
C LEU A 92 -2.92 4.19 -8.42
N ARG A 93 -3.72 5.17 -8.84
CA ARG A 93 -3.68 5.70 -10.22
C ARG A 93 -2.30 6.24 -10.61
N SER A 94 -1.61 6.90 -9.67
CA SER A 94 -0.25 7.42 -9.85
C SER A 94 0.76 6.29 -10.10
N GLN A 95 0.69 5.21 -9.32
CA GLN A 95 1.51 4.01 -9.49
C GLN A 95 1.26 3.38 -10.85
N ARG A 96 -0.01 3.15 -11.23
CA ARG A 96 -0.38 2.62 -12.56
C ARG A 96 0.22 3.45 -13.69
N ARG A 97 0.18 4.79 -13.58
CA ARG A 97 0.79 5.70 -14.56
C ARG A 97 2.31 5.51 -14.64
N ARG A 98 3.01 5.49 -13.50
CA ARG A 98 4.48 5.28 -13.45
C ARG A 98 4.88 3.92 -14.01
N LEU A 99 4.18 2.85 -13.61
CA LEU A 99 4.45 1.48 -14.07
C LEU A 99 4.23 1.33 -15.57
N ARG A 100 3.16 1.91 -16.12
CA ARG A 100 2.92 1.94 -17.58
C ARG A 100 3.93 2.81 -18.33
N ALA A 101 4.47 3.84 -17.70
CA ALA A 101 5.56 4.62 -18.26
C ALA A 101 6.85 3.78 -18.31
N ARG A 102 7.14 3.01 -17.25
CA ARG A 102 8.31 2.14 -17.10
C ARG A 102 8.28 0.93 -18.04
N ASP A 103 7.16 0.22 -18.08
CA ASP A 103 6.93 -1.04 -18.78
C ASP A 103 5.80 -0.83 -19.81
N LYS A 104 6.15 -0.84 -21.10
CA LYS A 104 5.21 -0.51 -22.21
C LYS A 104 4.28 -1.64 -22.60
N HIS A 105 4.69 -2.87 -22.31
CA HIS A 105 3.95 -4.08 -22.62
C HIS A 105 3.91 -4.99 -21.40
N CYS A 106 3.08 -6.01 -21.46
CA CYS A 106 3.13 -7.16 -20.57
C CYS A 106 4.57 -7.66 -20.41
N ILE A 107 5.02 -7.84 -19.16
CA ILE A 107 6.41 -8.25 -18.87
C ILE A 107 6.68 -9.75 -19.07
N TRP A 108 5.67 -10.51 -19.51
CA TRP A 108 5.83 -11.93 -19.83
C TRP A 108 6.74 -12.12 -21.06
N PRO A 109 7.61 -13.15 -21.09
CA PRO A 109 8.53 -13.38 -22.21
C PRO A 109 7.83 -13.41 -23.56
N GLY A 110 8.22 -12.49 -24.45
CA GLY A 110 7.69 -12.39 -25.82
C GLY A 110 6.29 -11.77 -25.97
N CYS A 111 5.60 -11.44 -24.87
CA CYS A 111 4.27 -10.84 -24.97
C CYS A 111 4.36 -9.37 -25.42
N ARG A 112 3.46 -8.97 -26.33
CA ARG A 112 3.36 -7.60 -26.86
C ARG A 112 2.06 -6.88 -26.49
N MET A 113 1.29 -7.42 -25.56
CA MET A 113 0.07 -6.76 -25.09
C MET A 113 0.43 -5.40 -24.47
N PRO A 114 -0.17 -4.27 -24.90
CA PRO A 114 0.09 -2.97 -24.31
C PRO A 114 -0.19 -2.94 -22.81
N SER A 115 0.64 -2.24 -22.03
CA SER A 115 0.48 -2.18 -20.56
C SER A 115 -0.77 -1.43 -20.11
N VAL A 116 -1.42 -0.70 -21.01
CA VAL A 116 -2.73 -0.07 -20.77
C VAL A 116 -3.86 -1.09 -20.65
N ASP A 117 -3.74 -2.23 -21.33
CA ASP A 117 -4.69 -3.34 -21.34
C ASP A 117 -4.28 -4.48 -20.40
N CYS A 118 -3.25 -4.24 -19.59
CA CYS A 118 -2.74 -5.19 -18.61
C CYS A 118 -3.30 -4.92 -17.20
N ASP A 119 -3.46 -6.01 -16.45
CA ASP A 119 -3.63 -5.98 -15.00
C ASP A 119 -2.27 -5.62 -14.36
N MET A 120 -2.30 -4.98 -13.17
CA MET A 120 -1.09 -4.77 -12.37
C MET A 120 -0.90 -5.97 -11.44
N ASP A 121 0.07 -6.80 -11.78
CA ASP A 121 0.45 -8.00 -11.05
C ASP A 121 1.36 -7.66 -9.86
N HIS A 122 1.13 -8.32 -8.73
CA HIS A 122 2.02 -8.24 -7.56
C HIS A 122 3.06 -9.39 -7.58
N ARG A 123 4.35 -9.09 -7.69
CA ARG A 123 5.46 -10.06 -7.72
C ARG A 123 5.51 -10.95 -6.48
N VAL A 124 5.31 -10.39 -5.30
CA VAL A 124 4.94 -11.10 -4.08
C VAL A 124 3.46 -10.84 -3.89
N ARG A 125 2.65 -11.91 -3.80
CA ARG A 125 1.20 -11.74 -3.73
C ARG A 125 0.86 -10.98 -2.44
N HIS A 126 -0.17 -10.14 -2.50
CA HIS A 126 -0.65 -9.46 -1.29
C HIS A 126 -1.03 -10.44 -0.17
N ALA A 127 -1.58 -11.61 -0.52
CA ALA A 127 -1.90 -12.67 0.45
C ALA A 127 -0.65 -13.24 1.16
N ASP A 128 0.52 -13.10 0.55
CA ASP A 128 1.81 -13.56 1.09
C ASP A 128 2.59 -12.40 1.75
N GLY A 129 1.91 -11.29 2.09
CA GLY A 129 2.53 -10.10 2.69
C GLY A 129 3.21 -9.15 1.70
N GLY A 130 2.95 -9.30 0.39
CA GLY A 130 3.53 -8.42 -0.63
C GLY A 130 3.02 -6.98 -0.52
N CYS A 131 3.92 -6.01 -0.38
CA CYS A 131 3.57 -4.60 -0.30
C CYS A 131 3.01 -4.05 -1.62
N GLY A 132 2.16 -3.02 -1.56
CA GLY A 132 1.59 -2.34 -2.73
C GLY A 132 2.55 -1.40 -3.46
N HIS A 133 3.87 -1.50 -3.23
CA HIS A 133 4.86 -0.55 -3.74
C HIS A 133 5.21 -0.81 -5.23
N ASP A 134 5.63 0.24 -5.96
CA ASP A 134 5.98 0.18 -7.39
C ASP A 134 7.01 -0.91 -7.77
N HIS A 135 7.89 -1.30 -6.83
CA HIS A 135 8.90 -2.34 -7.07
C HIS A 135 8.28 -3.76 -7.03
N ASN A 136 7.14 -3.92 -6.36
CA ASN A 136 6.39 -5.18 -6.28
C ASN A 136 5.33 -5.30 -7.39
N LEU A 137 5.17 -4.27 -8.24
CA LEU A 137 4.12 -4.25 -9.26
C LEU A 137 4.69 -4.29 -10.69
N ALA A 138 4.04 -5.03 -11.58
CA ALA A 138 4.35 -5.04 -13.02
C ALA A 138 3.11 -5.32 -13.89
N PRO A 139 3.07 -4.86 -15.15
CA PRO A 139 1.95 -5.15 -16.04
C PRO A 139 1.99 -6.59 -16.54
N LEU A 140 0.90 -7.34 -16.36
CA LEU A 140 0.63 -8.62 -17.04
C LEU A 140 -0.72 -8.58 -17.74
N CYS A 141 -0.79 -9.10 -18.96
CA CYS A 141 -2.09 -9.26 -19.61
C CYS A 141 -2.94 -10.26 -18.85
N ARG A 142 -4.27 -10.18 -18.98
CA ARG A 142 -5.22 -11.02 -18.24
C ARG A 142 -4.88 -12.51 -18.27
N PHE A 143 -4.45 -13.01 -19.43
CA PHE A 143 -4.05 -14.40 -19.63
C PHE A 143 -2.80 -14.77 -18.78
N HIS A 144 -1.71 -14.02 -18.93
CA HIS A 144 -0.46 -14.30 -18.20
C HIS A 144 -0.57 -14.02 -16.70
N HIS A 145 -1.39 -13.04 -16.32
CA HIS A 145 -1.71 -12.77 -14.91
C HIS A 145 -2.37 -13.99 -14.26
N ARG A 146 -3.41 -14.57 -14.90
CA ARG A 146 -4.02 -15.83 -14.42
C ARG A 146 -3.04 -16.99 -14.42
N MET A 147 -2.29 -17.17 -15.51
CA MET A 147 -1.31 -18.25 -15.61
C MET A 147 -0.32 -18.22 -14.46
N ARG A 148 0.27 -17.04 -14.16
CA ARG A 148 1.19 -16.88 -13.03
C ARG A 148 0.52 -17.21 -11.70
N HIS A 149 -0.74 -16.82 -11.49
CA HIS A 149 -1.44 -17.15 -10.25
C HIS A 149 -1.75 -18.64 -10.08
N GLN A 150 -1.92 -19.36 -11.20
CA GLN A 150 -2.31 -20.76 -11.24
C GLN A 150 -1.13 -21.74 -11.38
N THR A 151 0.10 -21.23 -11.43
CA THR A 151 1.31 -22.02 -11.64
C THR A 151 2.45 -21.52 -10.76
N ASP A 152 3.54 -22.28 -10.68
CA ASP A 152 4.72 -21.93 -9.88
C ASP A 152 5.70 -20.99 -10.62
N TRP A 153 5.19 -20.23 -11.60
CA TRP A 153 6.01 -19.25 -12.30
C TRP A 153 6.26 -18.04 -11.40
N THR A 154 7.54 -17.70 -11.27
CA THR A 154 7.99 -16.55 -10.50
C THR A 154 8.83 -15.64 -11.38
N TYR A 155 9.01 -14.40 -10.95
CA TYR A 155 9.93 -13.48 -11.60
C TYR A 155 10.61 -12.57 -10.60
N ARG A 156 11.77 -12.07 -10.99
CA ARG A 156 12.47 -10.97 -10.33
C ARG A 156 12.92 -9.94 -11.35
N ARG A 157 12.98 -8.69 -10.90
CA ARG A 157 13.57 -7.60 -11.69
C ARG A 157 15.06 -7.55 -11.40
N LEU A 158 15.87 -7.45 -12.45
CA LEU A 158 17.31 -7.29 -12.38
C LEU A 158 17.70 -5.81 -12.30
N ASP A 159 18.92 -5.52 -11.86
CA ASP A 159 19.41 -4.14 -11.68
C ASP A 159 19.46 -3.35 -12.99
N ASN A 160 19.68 -4.04 -14.12
CA ASN A 160 19.64 -3.46 -15.46
C ASN A 160 18.20 -3.17 -15.96
N GLY A 161 17.18 -3.52 -15.17
CA GLY A 161 15.76 -3.33 -15.47
C GLY A 161 15.11 -4.47 -16.25
N ASP A 162 15.85 -5.50 -16.64
CA ASP A 162 15.31 -6.73 -17.25
C ASP A 162 14.49 -7.54 -16.25
N ILE A 163 13.63 -8.42 -16.76
CA ILE A 163 12.88 -9.37 -15.94
C ILE A 163 13.40 -10.78 -16.19
N GLU A 164 13.84 -11.43 -15.13
CA GLU A 164 14.14 -12.85 -15.12
C GLU A 164 12.92 -13.62 -14.61
N TRP A 165 12.42 -14.52 -15.45
CA TRP A 165 11.32 -15.44 -15.14
C TRP A 165 11.88 -16.83 -14.86
N THR A 166 11.37 -17.46 -13.81
CA THR A 166 11.65 -18.86 -13.50
C THR A 166 10.37 -19.66 -13.64
N SER A 167 10.38 -20.69 -14.50
CA SER A 167 9.24 -21.61 -14.64
C SER A 167 9.14 -22.56 -13.45
N GLY A 168 7.99 -23.22 -13.27
CA GLY A 168 7.85 -24.29 -12.27
C GLY A 168 8.80 -25.47 -12.47
N THR A 169 9.42 -25.62 -13.64
CA THR A 169 10.47 -26.63 -13.89
C THR A 169 11.89 -26.08 -13.70
N GLY A 170 12.05 -24.88 -13.14
CA GLY A 170 13.35 -24.23 -12.93
C GLY A 170 14.01 -23.64 -14.18
N ARG A 171 13.31 -23.55 -15.32
CA ARG A 171 13.87 -22.93 -16.54
C ARG A 171 13.83 -21.41 -16.44
N ILE A 172 14.90 -20.76 -16.89
CA ILE A 172 15.06 -19.32 -16.84
C ILE A 172 14.76 -18.69 -18.20
N TYR A 173 13.96 -17.61 -18.19
CA TYR A 173 13.63 -16.81 -19.37
C TYR A 173 13.85 -15.32 -19.07
N LEU A 174 14.33 -14.57 -20.06
CA LEU A 174 14.60 -13.15 -19.92
C LEU A 174 13.65 -12.31 -20.77
N THR A 175 13.00 -11.34 -20.13
CA THR A 175 12.31 -10.25 -20.83
C THR A 175 13.19 -9.02 -20.76
N ARG A 176 13.80 -8.68 -21.89
CA ARG A 176 14.67 -7.52 -21.98
C ARG A 176 13.88 -6.23 -22.02
N ARG A 177 14.28 -5.27 -21.20
CA ARG A 177 13.75 -3.91 -21.31
C ARG A 177 14.31 -3.31 -22.59
N ARG A 178 13.44 -2.89 -23.51
CA ARG A 178 13.91 -2.04 -24.61
C ARG A 178 14.43 -0.75 -23.99
N ALA A 179 15.73 -0.50 -24.14
CA ALA A 179 16.31 0.78 -23.78
C ALA A 179 15.46 1.89 -24.42
N ARG A 180 15.19 2.94 -23.64
CA ARG A 180 14.60 4.14 -24.21
C ARG A 180 15.65 4.66 -25.19
N ALA A 181 15.31 4.75 -26.48
CA ALA A 181 16.16 5.49 -27.42
C ALA A 181 16.38 6.90 -26.83
N PRO A 182 17.61 7.43 -26.92
CA PRO A 182 17.94 8.75 -26.35
C PRO A 182 17.01 9.85 -26.87
#